data_AF-A0A945M3J9-F1
#
_entry.id   AF-A0A945M3J9-F1
#
_cell.length_a   1.000
_cell.length_b   1.000
_cell.length_c   1.000
_cell.angle_alpha   90.00
_cell.angle_beta   90.00
_cell.angle_gamma   90.00
#
_symmetry.space_group_name_H-M   'P 1'
#
loop_
_entity.id
_entity.type
_entity.pdbx_description
1 polymer ?
#
loop_
_entity_poly.entity_id
_entity_poly.type
_entity_poly.pdbx_seq_one_letter_code
_entity_poly.pdbx_strand_id
1 'polypeptide(L)' 'MSKEFTETDISEIIQMALADDVSFEAINLQYGISEDRVKKIMKKNITNNSYRHWRKRVKLFSERRKHYK' A
#
# COMPACT_ATOMS: atom_id res chain seq x y z
N MET A 1 2.57 -7.11 19.58
CA MET A 1 3.68 -6.13 19.58
C MET A 1 3.50 -5.19 18.42
N SER A 2 3.44 -3.88 18.68
CA SER A 2 3.45 -2.84 17.63
C SER A 2 4.85 -2.82 17.01
N LYS A 3 4.99 -3.41 15.81
CA LYS A 3 6.20 -3.27 15.01
C LYS A 3 6.31 -1.79 14.62
N GLU A 4 7.16 -1.04 15.30
CA GLU A 4 7.51 0.34 14.98
C GLU A 4 8.32 0.30 13.67
N PHE A 5 7.85 1.03 12.66
CA PHE A 5 8.59 1.20 11.41
C PHE A 5 9.38 2.49 11.50
N THR A 6 10.62 2.46 11.05
CA THR A 6 11.43 3.68 10.93
C THR A 6 10.82 4.59 9.86
N GLU A 7 11.21 5.87 9.86
CA GLU A 7 10.81 6.79 8.79
C GLU A 7 11.26 6.29 7.40
N THR A 8 12.42 5.62 7.34
CA THR A 8 12.92 4.97 6.13
C THR A 8 12.00 3.83 5.69
N ASP A 9 11.64 2.92 6.60
CA ASP A 9 10.71 1.83 6.28
C ASP A 9 9.36 2.37 5.78
N ILE A 10 8.86 3.44 6.40
CA ILE A 10 7.62 4.09 5.98
C ILE A 10 7.76 4.66 4.57
N SER A 11 8.88 5.33 4.27
CA SER A 11 9.16 5.86 2.94
C SER A 11 9.22 4.76 1.88
N GLU A 12 9.88 3.63 2.18
CA GLU A 12 9.94 2.48 1.28
C GLU A 12 8.56 1.86 1.06
N ILE A 13 7.77 1.65 2.12
CA ILE A 13 6.40 1.14 2.02
C ILE A 13 5.53 2.07 1.14
N ILE A 14 5.71 3.39 1.25
CA ILE A 14 4.99 4.36 0.42
C ILE A 14 5.44 4.27 -1.04
N GLN A 15 6.75 4.19 -1.30
CA GLN A 15 7.29 4.05 -2.65
C GLN A 15 6.79 2.76 -3.32
N MET A 16 6.85 1.63 -2.60
CA MET A 16 6.31 0.35 -3.03
C MET A 16 4.80 0.44 -3.27
N ALA A 17 4.02 1.04 -2.37
CA ALA A 17 2.58 1.16 -2.56
C ALA A 17 2.20 2.08 -3.73
N LEU A 18 3.04 3.05 -4.10
CA LEU A 18 2.82 3.94 -5.24
C LEU A 18 3.23 3.32 -6.58
N ALA A 19 4.16 2.36 -6.57
CA ALA A 19 4.61 1.61 -7.74
C ALA A 19 3.50 0.70 -8.25
N ASP A 20 3.15 0.85 -9.53
CA ASP A 20 2.06 0.10 -10.15
C ASP A 20 2.36 -1.41 -10.29
N ASP A 21 3.64 -1.80 -10.24
CA ASP A 21 4.12 -3.18 -10.36
C ASP A 21 4.21 -3.95 -9.03
N VAL A 22 3.95 -3.28 -7.90
CA VAL A 22 4.11 -3.89 -6.58
C VAL A 22 2.74 -4.23 -5.98
N SER A 23 2.53 -5.51 -5.69
CA SER A 23 1.30 -5.97 -5.02
C SER A 23 1.37 -5.74 -3.51
N PHE A 24 0.20 -5.66 -2.87
CA PHE A 24 0.13 -5.67 -1.40
C PHE A 24 0.68 -6.96 -0.79
N GLU A 25 0.68 -8.06 -1.53
CA GLU A 25 1.27 -9.33 -1.11
C GLU A 25 2.79 -9.22 -1.04
N ALA A 26 3.45 -8.56 -2.00
CA ALA A 26 4.89 -8.32 -1.94
C ALA A 26 5.26 -7.45 -0.72
N ILE A 27 4.48 -6.40 -0.45
CA ILE A 27 4.68 -5.56 0.76
C ILE A 27 4.46 -6.38 2.04
N ASN A 28 3.47 -7.27 2.05
CA ASN A 28 3.22 -8.16 3.17
C ASN A 28 4.37 -9.17 3.36
N LEU A 29 4.93 -9.72 2.29
CA LEU A 29 6.05 -10.66 2.35
C LEU A 29 7.31 -10.00 2.93
N GLN A 30 7.57 -8.74 2.55
CA GLN A 30 8.76 -8.01 2.99
C GLN A 30 8.62 -7.41 4.40
N TYR A 31 7.49 -6.78 4.72
CA TYR A 31 7.32 -6.05 5.99
C TYR A 31 6.43 -6.78 7.02
N GLY A 32 5.70 -7.82 6.59
CA GLY A 32 4.76 -8.57 7.44
C GLY A 32 3.51 -7.78 7.77
N ILE A 33 3.02 -6.94 6.84
CA ILE A 33 1.88 -6.06 7.06
C ILE A 33 0.74 -6.30 6.08
N SER A 34 -0.48 -6.27 6.59
CA SER A 34 -1.68 -6.36 5.78
C SER A 34 -1.92 -5.10 4.95
N GLU A 35 -2.67 -5.26 3.87
CA GLU A 35 -3.13 -4.16 3.01
C GLU A 35 -3.78 -3.02 3.81
N ASP A 36 -4.56 -3.33 4.85
CA ASP A 36 -5.18 -2.31 5.70
C ASP A 36 -4.16 -1.47 6.48
N ARG A 37 -3.04 -2.07 6.89
CA ARG A 37 -1.96 -1.34 7.55
C ARG A 37 -1.23 -0.44 6.55
N VAL A 38 -1.00 -0.91 5.32
CA VAL A 38 -0.45 -0.09 4.22
C VAL A 38 -1.36 1.10 3.92
N LYS A 39 -2.68 0.90 3.81
CA LYS A 39 -3.66 1.99 3.62
C LYS A 39 -3.61 3.03 4.74
N LYS A 40 -3.43 2.59 5.99
CA LYS A 40 -3.29 3.51 7.14
C LYS A 40 -1.99 4.32 7.07
N ILE A 41 -0.88 3.68 6.68
CA ILE A 41 0.41 4.36 6.47
C ILE A 41 0.26 5.40 5.36
N MET A 42 -0.26 5.01 4.20
CA MET A 42 -0.52 5.93 3.08
C MET A 42 -1.38 7.12 3.51
N LYS A 43 -2.53 6.88 4.16
CA LYS A 43 -3.43 7.96 4.61
C LYS A 43 -2.76 8.96 5.57
N LYS A 44 -1.79 8.53 6.36
CA LYS A 44 -1.07 9.39 7.32
C LYS A 44 0.07 10.18 6.69
N ASN A 45 0.69 9.67 5.61
CA ASN A 45 1.94 10.21 5.08
C ASN A 45 1.79 11.00 3.77
N ILE A 46 0.72 10.78 3.00
CA ILE A 46 0.48 11.53 1.75
C ILE A 46 -0.77 12.40 1.85
N THR A 47 -0.86 13.42 0.99
CA THR A 47 -2.01 14.32 0.97
C THR A 47 -3.30 13.58 0.61
N ASN A 48 -4.44 14.08 1.11
CA ASN A 48 -5.77 13.52 0.83
C ASN A 48 -6.06 13.41 -0.68
N ASN A 49 -5.58 14.37 -1.47
CA ASN A 49 -5.76 14.36 -2.92
C ASN A 49 -4.98 13.21 -3.57
N SER A 50 -3.70 13.03 -3.24
CA SER A 50 -2.89 11.91 -3.74
C SER A 50 -3.44 10.56 -3.27
N TYR A 51 -3.87 10.47 -2.01
CA TYR A 51 -4.49 9.25 -1.48
C TYR A 51 -5.76 8.87 -2.24
N ARG A 52 -6.60 9.85 -2.61
CA ARG A 52 -7.80 9.60 -3.42
C ARG A 52 -7.46 9.03 -4.80
N HIS A 53 -6.46 9.58 -5.48
CA HIS A 53 -6.01 9.07 -6.78
C HIS A 53 -5.42 7.67 -6.69
N TRP A 54 -4.55 7.44 -5.69
CA TRP A 54 -4.00 6.12 -5.41
C TRP A 54 -5.09 5.08 -5.13
N ARG A 55 -6.11 5.42 -4.32
CA ARG A 55 -7.24 4.51 -4.05
C ARG A 55 -8.03 4.14 -5.31
N LYS A 56 -8.17 5.06 -6.26
CA LYS A 56 -8.78 4.75 -7.57
C LYS A 56 -7.92 3.73 -8.33
N ARG A 57 -6.60 3.92 -8.38
CA ARG A 57 -5.66 2.95 -9.00
C ARG A 57 -5.77 1.57 -8.34
N VAL A 58 -5.67 1.50 -7.01
CA VAL A 58 -5.79 0.25 -6.25
C VAL A 58 -7.11 -0.48 -6.56
N LYS A 59 -8.23 0.24 -6.64
CA LYS A 59 -9.52 -0.36 -6.98
C LYS A 59 -9.51 -0.99 -8.37
N LEU A 60 -8.98 -0.26 -9.37
CA LEU A 60 -8.87 -0.76 -10.74
C LEU A 60 -7.98 -2.02 -10.82
N PHE A 61 -6.89 -2.09 -10.04
CA PHE A 61 -6.04 -3.28 -9.98
C PHE A 61 -6.72 -4.47 -9.30
N SER A 62 -7.47 -4.23 -8.22
CA SER A 62 -8.24 -5.28 -7.54
C SER A 62 -9.41 -5.79 -8.40
N GLU A 63 -10.02 -4.93 -9.22
CA GLU A 63 -11.07 -5.31 -10.18
C GLU A 63 -10.50 -6.18 -11.32
N ARG A 64 -9.29 -5.90 -11.82
CA ARG A 64 -8.60 -6.80 -12.76
C ARG A 64 -8.33 -8.20 -12.18
N ARG A 65 -8.03 -8.29 -10.88
CA ARG A 65 -7.78 -9.57 -10.19
C ARG A 65 -9.06 -10.35 -9.82
N LYS A 66 -10.25 -9.77 -9.96
CA LYS A 66 -11.52 -10.49 -9.74
C LYS A 66 -11.82 -11.56 -10.81
N HIS A 67 -11.02 -11.65 -11.88
CA HIS A 67 -11.14 -12.65 -12.95
C HIS A 67 -10.27 -13.92 -12.75
N TYR A 68 -9.88 -14.23 -11.51
CA TYR A 68 -9.11 -15.45 -11.18
C TYR A 68 -9.85 -16.36 -10.18
N LYS A 69 -11.16 -16.50 -10.31
CA LYS A 69 -11.92 -17.56 -9.62
C LYS A 69 -12.80 -18.32 -10.60
#